data_AF-A0A662ETU7-F1
#
_entry.id   AF-A0A662ETU7-F1
#
_cell.length_a   1.000
_cell.length_b   1.000
_cell.length_c   1.000
_cell.angle_alpha   90.00
_cell.angle_beta   90.00
_cell.angle_gamma   90.00
#
_symmetry.space_group_name_H-M   'P 1'
#
loop_
_entity.id
_entity.type
_entity.pdbx_description
1 polymer ?
#
loop_
_entity_poly.entity_id
_entity_poly.type
_entity_poly.pdbx_seq_one_letter_code
_entity_poly.pdbx_strand_id
1 'polypeptide(L)'
;LPLLKPTVAVVTTTMVVFVLKVFDIVYVMTNGNYSTEVIANRMYKEMFAWSNYGHASAIAIVLLLLIIPMMIINIRRFREQEAMR
;
A
#
# COMPACT_ATOMS: atom_id res chain seq x y z
N LEU A 1 -25.83 -10.18 -13.10
CA LEU A 1 -24.83 -9.13 -12.77
C LEU A 1 -25.05 -8.38 -11.44
N PRO A 2 -26.29 -8.10 -10.94
CA PRO A 2 -26.48 -7.42 -9.63
C PRO A 2 -25.92 -8.17 -8.43
N LEU A 3 -25.94 -9.51 -8.46
CA LEU A 3 -25.44 -10.40 -7.40
C LEU A 3 -23.91 -10.33 -7.18
N LEU A 4 -23.14 -9.90 -8.20
CA LEU A 4 -21.67 -9.79 -8.09
C LEU A 4 -21.19 -8.41 -7.64
N LYS A 5 -22.06 -7.40 -7.61
CA LYS A 5 -21.72 -6.02 -7.19
C LYS A 5 -21.00 -5.95 -5.83
N PRO A 6 -21.48 -6.63 -4.76
CA PRO A 6 -20.77 -6.63 -3.48
C PRO A 6 -19.39 -7.28 -3.61
N THR A 7 -19.28 -8.45 -4.25
CA THR A 7 -18.00 -9.16 -4.41
C THR A 7 -16.97 -8.34 -5.19
N VAL A 8 -17.37 -7.70 -6.30
CA VAL A 8 -16.50 -6.83 -7.08
C VAL A 8 -16.04 -5.64 -6.25
N ALA A 9 -16.95 -5.01 -5.49
CA ALA A 9 -16.60 -3.89 -4.61
C ALA A 9 -15.58 -4.27 -3.54
N VAL A 10 -15.65 -5.48 -2.97
CA VAL A 10 -14.67 -6.00 -2.01
C VAL A 10 -13.33 -6.23 -2.67
N VAL A 11 -13.29 -7.02 -3.76
CA VAL A 11 -12.05 -7.38 -4.47
C VAL A 11 -11.31 -6.13 -4.94
N THR A 12 -12.01 -5.13 -5.48
CA THR A 12 -11.40 -3.87 -5.89
C THR A 12 -10.75 -3.15 -4.71
N THR A 13 -11.41 -3.05 -3.55
CA THR A 13 -10.76 -2.43 -2.38
C THR A 13 -9.60 -3.23 -1.82
N THR A 14 -9.68 -4.55 -1.81
CA THR A 14 -8.57 -5.40 -1.39
C THR A 14 -7.38 -5.23 -2.33
N MET A 15 -7.62 -5.13 -3.63
CA MET A 15 -6.59 -4.89 -4.64
C MET A 15 -5.93 -3.51 -4.47
N VAL A 16 -6.70 -2.47 -4.15
CA VAL A 16 -6.17 -1.14 -3.82
C VAL A 16 -5.26 -1.17 -2.58
N VAL A 17 -5.62 -1.93 -1.55
CA VAL A 17 -4.77 -2.12 -0.36
C VAL A 17 -3.50 -2.91 -0.70
N PHE A 18 -3.60 -3.86 -1.64
CA PHE A 18 -2.47 -4.67 -2.09
C PHE A 18 -1.39 -3.83 -2.75
N VAL A 19 -1.76 -2.80 -3.53
CA VAL A 19 -0.81 -1.88 -4.17
C VAL A 19 0.04 -1.12 -3.15
N LEU A 20 -0.50 -0.79 -1.98
CA LEU A 20 0.26 -0.13 -0.91
C LEU A 20 1.31 -1.05 -0.28
N LYS A 21 1.11 -2.37 -0.35
CA LYS A 21 2.01 -3.41 0.15
C LYS A 21 2.88 -4.01 -0.96
N VAL A 22 2.98 -3.38 -2.14
CA VAL A 22 3.83 -3.90 -3.23
C VAL A 22 5.33 -3.72 -2.95
N PHE A 23 5.69 -2.91 -1.95
CA PHE A 23 7.08 -2.69 -1.52
C PHE A 23 7.89 -3.97 -1.39
N ASP A 24 7.37 -4.94 -0.64
CA ASP A 24 8.04 -6.19 -0.31
C ASP A 24 8.36 -6.99 -1.57
N ILE A 25 7.42 -7.05 -2.51
CA ILE A 25 7.61 -7.72 -3.80
C ILE A 25 8.64 -6.98 -4.66
N VAL A 26 8.53 -5.65 -4.77
CA VAL A 26 9.46 -4.84 -5.58
C VAL A 26 10.87 -4.93 -5.03
N TYR A 27 11.05 -4.83 -3.72
CA TYR A 27 12.36 -4.89 -3.10
C TYR A 27 13.05 -6.24 -3.36
N VAL A 28 12.33 -7.36 -3.15
CA VAL A 28 12.89 -8.71 -3.30
C VAL A 28 13.13 -9.09 -4.75
N MET A 29 12.19 -8.78 -5.65
CA MET A 29 12.21 -9.31 -7.02
C MET A 29 13.03 -8.45 -7.98
N THR A 30 12.91 -7.12 -7.87
CA THR A 30 13.48 -6.20 -8.86
C THR A 30 14.40 -5.16 -8.23
N ASN A 31 14.33 -4.99 -6.92
CA ASN A 31 14.91 -3.85 -6.19
C ASN A 31 14.57 -2.51 -6.87
N GLY A 32 13.37 -2.40 -7.47
CA GLY A 32 12.89 -1.24 -8.21
C GLY A 32 13.46 -1.06 -9.63
N ASN A 33 14.25 -2.02 -10.14
CA ASN A 33 14.72 -2.00 -11.53
C ASN A 33 13.56 -2.22 -12.53
N TYR A 34 13.78 -1.94 -13.81
CA TYR A 34 12.77 -2.08 -14.88
C TYR A 34 11.52 -1.20 -14.68
N SER A 35 11.70 0.02 -14.13
CA SER A 35 10.61 0.97 -13.86
C SER A 35 9.53 0.44 -12.90
N THR A 36 9.90 -0.50 -12.03
CA THR A 36 9.01 -1.04 -10.98
C THR A 36 9.19 -0.34 -9.64
N GLU A 37 9.97 0.75 -9.60
CA GLU A 37 10.27 1.51 -8.39
C GLU A 37 9.00 2.05 -7.71
N VAL A 38 8.90 1.81 -6.40
CA VAL A 38 7.81 2.32 -5.57
C VAL A 38 8.34 3.23 -4.46
N ILE A 39 7.50 4.14 -3.98
CA ILE A 39 7.88 5.19 -3.00
C ILE A 39 8.52 4.59 -1.75
N ALA A 40 8.00 3.47 -1.25
CA ALA A 40 8.56 2.75 -0.10
C ALA A 40 9.92 2.11 -0.38
N ASN A 41 10.17 1.64 -1.60
CA ASN A 41 11.47 1.11 -2.01
C ASN A 41 12.52 2.23 -2.06
N ARG A 42 12.12 3.41 -2.54
CA ARG A 42 12.96 4.59 -2.52
C ARG A 42 13.27 5.06 -1.10
N MET A 43 12.29 5.09 -0.20
CA MET A 43 12.51 5.38 1.23
C MET A 43 13.55 4.45 1.84
N TYR A 44 13.45 3.14 1.55
CA TYR A 44 14.39 2.14 2.02
C TYR A 44 15.80 2.39 1.50
N LYS A 45 15.96 2.67 0.20
CA LYS A 45 17.25 3.03 -0.42
C LYS A 45 17.85 4.29 0.18
N GLU A 46 17.06 5.34 0.36
CA GLU A 46 17.52 6.59 1.00
C GLU A 46 18.02 6.33 2.43
N MET A 47 17.32 5.50 3.19
CA MET A 47 17.68 5.20 4.58
C MET A 47 18.94 4.33 4.71
N PHE A 48 19.06 3.26 3.91
CA PHE A 48 20.07 2.23 4.12
C PHE A 48 21.19 2.20 3.07
N ALA A 49 20.93 2.63 1.83
CA ALA A 49 21.94 2.66 0.77
C ALA A 49 22.67 4.01 0.69
N TRP A 50 21.96 5.11 0.91
CA TRP A 50 22.51 6.47 0.81
C TRP A 50 22.68 7.18 2.16
N SER A 51 22.28 6.54 3.26
CA SER A 51 22.36 7.09 4.63
C SER A 51 21.70 8.48 4.79
N ASN A 52 20.71 8.79 3.97
CA ASN A 52 19.98 10.03 3.96
C ASN A 52 18.72 9.92 4.84
N TYR A 53 18.94 9.87 6.14
CA TYR A 53 17.87 9.65 7.13
C TYR A 53 16.82 10.75 7.14
N GLY A 54 17.21 12.00 6.86
CA GLY A 54 16.28 13.14 6.79
C GLY A 54 15.30 13.00 5.63
N HIS A 55 15.79 12.68 4.43
CA HIS A 55 14.93 12.48 3.27
C HIS A 55 14.07 11.22 3.40
N ALA A 56 14.65 10.12 3.90
CA ALA A 56 13.90 8.89 4.18
C ALA A 56 12.75 9.15 5.18
N SER A 57 12.99 9.93 6.22
CA SER A 57 11.98 10.28 7.23
C SER A 57 10.86 11.14 6.64
N ALA A 58 11.17 12.08 5.75
CA ALA A 58 10.15 12.86 5.03
C ALA A 58 9.28 11.96 4.15
N ILE A 59 9.88 11.02 3.41
CA ILE A 59 9.14 10.05 2.60
C ILE A 59 8.27 9.14 3.48
N ALA A 60 8.77 8.71 4.64
CA ALA A 60 8.02 7.91 5.61
C ALA A 60 6.75 8.61 6.10
N ILE A 61 6.85 9.90 6.43
CA ILE A 61 5.70 10.70 6.88
C ILE A 61 4.66 10.83 5.75
N VAL A 62 5.10 11.07 4.51
CA VAL A 62 4.19 11.12 3.35
C VAL A 62 3.48 9.78 3.14
N LEU A 63 4.21 8.67 3.21
CA LEU A 63 3.64 7.32 3.11
C LEU A 63 2.63 7.06 4.23
N LEU A 64 2.94 7.45 5.46
CA LEU A 64 2.03 7.32 6.60
C LEU A 64 0.71 8.04 6.33
N LEU A 65 0.75 9.28 5.85
CA LEU A 65 -0.43 10.07 5.52
C LEU A 65 -1.26 9.46 4.38
N LEU A 66 -0.65 8.72 3.46
CA LEU A 66 -1.36 8.00 2.39
C LEU A 66 -1.96 6.67 2.87
N ILE A 67 -1.26 5.97 3.77
CA ILE A 67 -1.67 4.66 4.28
C ILE A 67 -2.80 4.78 5.29
N ILE A 68 -2.78 5.77 6.18
CA ILE A 68 -3.79 5.92 7.25
C ILE A 68 -5.23 6.00 6.68
N PRO A 69 -5.57 6.86 5.70
CA PRO A 69 -6.91 6.92 5.14
C PRO A 69 -7.33 5.60 4.50
N MET A 70 -6.42 4.95 3.78
CA MET A 70 -6.67 3.67 3.12
C MET A 70 -6.93 2.56 4.13
N MET A 71 -6.18 2.54 5.24
CA MET A 71 -6.39 1.63 6.36
C MET A 71 -7.75 1.87 7.02
N ILE A 72 -8.14 3.12 7.27
CA ILE A 72 -9.45 3.46 7.85
C ILE A 72 -10.59 2.98 6.94
N ILE A 73 -10.49 3.22 5.63
CA ILE A 73 -11.49 2.76 4.65
C ILE A 73 -11.56 1.23 4.64
N ASN A 74 -10.41 0.55 4.66
CA ASN A 74 -10.34 -0.90 4.66
C ASN A 74 -10.99 -1.51 5.92
N ILE A 75 -10.66 -0.99 7.11
CA ILE A 75 -11.22 -1.46 8.38
C ILE A 75 -12.74 -1.20 8.44
N ARG A 76 -13.20 -0.03 8.00
CA ARG A 76 -14.64 0.28 7.95
C ARG A 76 -15.40 -0.70 7.05
N ARG A 77 -14.89 -0.96 5.84
CA ARG A 77 -15.46 -1.94 4.91
C ARG A 77 -15.42 -3.37 5.44
N PHE A 78 -14.37 -3.74 6.16
CA PHE A 78 -14.26 -5.07 6.76
C PHE A 78 -15.35 -5.27 7.83
N ARG A 79 -15.58 -4.27 8.70
CA ARG A 79 -16.67 -4.30 9.69
C ARG A 79 -18.06 -4.35 9.07
N GLU A 80 -18.29 -3.67 7.95
CA GLU A 80 -19.56 -3.74 7.21
C GLU A 80 -19.81 -5.15 6.63
N GLN A 81 -18.76 -5.87 6.22
CA GLN A 81 -18.88 -7.25 5.76
C GLN A 81 -19.17 -8.23 6.90
N GLU A 82 -18.55 -8.04 8.06
CA GLU A 82 -18.86 -8.84 9.25
C GLU A 82 -20.28 -8.61 9.76
N ALA A 83 -20.78 -7.37 9.71
CA ALA A 83 -22.16 -7.04 10.12
C ALA A 83 -23.24 -7.56 9.16
N MET A 84 -22.88 -7.89 7.91
CA MET A 84 -23.79 -8.50 6.92
C MET A 84 -23.78 -10.04 6.95
N ARG A 85 -22.92 -10.65 7.77
CA ARG A 85 -22.83 -12.11 7.97
C ARG A 85 -23.64 -12.55 9.18
#